data_AF-A0A969YCA1-F1
#
_entry.id   AF-A0A969YCA1-F1
#
_cell.length_a   1.000
_cell.length_b   1.000
_cell.length_c   1.000
_cell.angle_alpha   90.00
_cell.angle_beta   90.00
_cell.angle_gamma   90.00
#
_symmetry.space_group_name_H-M   'P 1'
#
loop_
_entity.id
_entity.type
_entity.pdbx_description
1 polymer ?
#
loop_
_entity_poly.entity_id
_entity_poly.type
_entity_poly.pdbx_seq_one_letter_code
_entity_poly.pdbx_strand_id
1 'polypeptide(L)'
;MNPVRLAGQQAQFNDLRQRLNEVLAFVGLSVGEDSKLRPAQQARTLSEAAERAVRLPKALNDRRVHPGLLKFCCEELLQDNYFHAVFETTKSVADKVRDKTGLGTDGAELVEQASGLLIWHREGGRVVENR
;
A
#
# COMPACT_ATOMS: atom_id res chain seq x y z
N MET A 1 27.54 -0.66 -9.34
CA MET A 1 27.67 0.64 -8.64
C MET A 1 28.65 0.46 -7.49
N ASN A 2 29.51 1.44 -7.20
CA ASN A 2 30.48 1.32 -6.10
C ASN A 2 29.81 1.80 -4.79
N PRO A 3 29.47 0.89 -3.85
CA PRO A 3 28.68 1.23 -2.66
C PRO A 3 29.38 2.24 -1.74
N VAL A 4 30.72 2.35 -1.85
CA VAL A 4 31.54 3.27 -1.06
C VAL A 4 31.29 4.74 -1.42
N ARG A 5 30.86 5.06 -2.65
CA ARG A 5 30.56 6.46 -3.07
C ARG A 5 29.20 6.97 -2.58
N LEU A 6 28.34 6.09 -2.07
CA LEU A 6 26.97 6.42 -1.64
C LEU A 6 26.74 6.19 -0.14
N ALA A 7 27.80 5.91 0.61
CA ALA A 7 27.74 5.90 2.07
C ALA A 7 27.25 7.27 2.57
N GLY A 8 26.09 7.31 3.23
CA GLY A 8 25.43 8.54 3.69
C GLY A 8 24.37 9.13 2.74
N GLN A 9 24.24 8.61 1.51
CA GLN A 9 23.27 9.08 0.49
C GLN A 9 22.25 8.00 0.13
N GLN A 10 21.70 7.34 1.15
CA GLN A 10 20.76 6.21 1.02
C GLN A 10 19.56 6.55 0.11
N ALA A 11 19.02 7.76 0.22
CA ALA A 11 17.87 8.20 -0.56
C ALA A 11 18.19 8.28 -2.07
N GLN A 12 19.31 8.88 -2.44
CA GLN A 12 19.73 8.98 -3.84
C GLN A 12 20.10 7.61 -4.43
N PHE A 13 20.76 6.76 -3.65
CA PHE A 13 21.03 5.39 -4.09
C PHE A 13 19.73 4.62 -4.37
N ASN A 14 18.74 4.78 -3.49
CA ASN A 14 17.46 4.11 -3.64
C ASN A 14 16.69 4.61 -4.86
N ASP A 15 16.62 5.92 -5.07
CA ASP A 15 15.96 6.52 -6.24
C ASP A 15 16.61 6.05 -7.55
N LEU A 16 17.93 6.10 -7.62
CA LEU A 16 18.67 5.62 -8.79
C LEU A 16 18.47 4.10 -9.01
N ARG A 17 18.45 3.31 -7.94
CA ARG A 17 18.21 1.86 -8.03
C ARG A 17 16.80 1.56 -8.52
N GLN A 18 15.80 2.32 -8.09
CA GLN A 18 14.41 2.18 -8.51
C GLN A 18 14.26 2.46 -10.01
N ARG A 19 14.75 3.62 -10.47
CA ARG A 19 14.74 3.97 -11.91
C ARG A 19 15.48 2.94 -12.77
N LEU A 20 16.60 2.43 -12.27
CA LEU A 20 17.37 1.40 -12.97
C LEU A 20 16.60 0.07 -13.03
N ASN A 21 15.92 -0.33 -11.96
CA ASN A 21 15.13 -1.55 -11.91
C ASN A 21 13.90 -1.50 -12.82
N GLU A 22 13.34 -0.31 -13.06
CA GLU A 22 12.28 -0.09 -14.04
C GLU A 22 12.74 -0.50 -15.44
N VAL A 23 13.91 -0.03 -15.86
CA VAL A 23 14.49 -0.39 -17.16
C VAL A 23 14.91 -1.87 -17.18
N LEU A 24 15.54 -2.34 -16.11
CA LEU A 24 16.03 -3.71 -16.02
C LEU A 24 14.90 -4.75 -15.97
N ALA A 25 13.71 -4.37 -15.51
CA ALA A 25 12.54 -5.26 -15.51
C ALA A 25 12.19 -5.74 -16.92
N PHE A 26 12.40 -4.92 -17.96
CA PHE A 26 12.16 -5.32 -19.37
C PHE A 26 13.14 -6.37 -19.90
N VAL A 27 14.32 -6.48 -19.28
CA VAL A 27 15.34 -7.48 -19.63
C VAL A 27 15.42 -8.62 -18.62
N GLY A 28 14.46 -8.69 -17.67
CA GLY A 28 14.40 -9.76 -16.67
C GLY A 28 15.53 -9.68 -15.63
N LEU A 29 15.99 -8.48 -15.30
CA LEU A 29 17.04 -8.25 -14.32
C LEU A 29 16.59 -7.27 -13.23
N SER A 30 17.25 -7.31 -12.08
CA SER A 30 17.09 -6.30 -11.02
C SER A 30 18.39 -6.11 -10.25
N VAL A 31 18.59 -4.93 -9.69
CA VAL A 31 19.68 -4.58 -8.78
C VAL A 31 19.18 -4.66 -7.34
N GLY A 32 19.88 -5.48 -6.54
CA GLY A 32 19.64 -5.65 -5.11
C GLY A 32 20.20 -4.51 -4.25
N GLU A 33 19.87 -4.53 -2.96
CA GLU A 33 20.39 -3.56 -1.97
C GLU A 33 21.91 -3.63 -1.82
N ASP A 34 22.50 -4.78 -2.15
CA ASP A 34 23.94 -5.03 -2.23
C ASP A 34 24.57 -4.56 -3.56
N SER A 35 23.82 -3.83 -4.40
CA SER A 35 24.24 -3.38 -5.73
C SER A 35 24.57 -4.51 -6.72
N LYS A 36 24.12 -5.75 -6.46
CA LYS A 36 24.33 -6.89 -7.36
C LYS A 36 23.14 -7.10 -8.29
N LEU A 37 23.42 -7.48 -9.53
CA LEU A 37 22.41 -7.90 -10.50
C LEU A 37 21.88 -9.30 -10.16
N ARG A 38 20.57 -9.47 -10.28
CA ARG A 38 19.87 -10.73 -10.02
C ARG A 38 18.79 -10.94 -11.09
N PRO A 39 18.51 -12.19 -11.47
CA PRO A 39 17.36 -12.50 -12.33
C PRO A 39 16.07 -11.98 -11.69
N ALA A 40 15.21 -11.39 -12.50
CA ALA A 40 13.89 -10.92 -12.11
C ALA A 40 12.86 -11.33 -13.17
N GLN A 41 11.59 -11.30 -12.80
CA GLN A 41 10.52 -11.55 -13.76
C GLN A 41 10.50 -10.43 -14.81
N GLN A 42 10.45 -10.81 -16.08
CA GLN A 42 10.44 -9.86 -17.20
C GLN A 42 9.11 -9.11 -17.28
N ALA A 43 9.15 -7.78 -17.31
CA ALA A 43 7.97 -6.92 -17.45
C ALA A 43 7.63 -6.75 -18.93
N ARG A 44 6.33 -6.76 -19.25
CA ARG A 44 5.81 -6.57 -20.61
C ARG A 44 5.23 -5.19 -20.84
N THR A 45 4.95 -4.46 -19.77
CA THR A 45 4.38 -3.10 -19.81
C THR A 45 5.16 -2.14 -18.92
N LEU A 46 5.04 -0.84 -19.18
CA LEU A 46 5.60 0.22 -18.33
C LEU A 46 5.05 0.14 -16.90
N SER A 47 3.76 -0.16 -16.74
CA SER A 47 3.13 -0.33 -15.44
C SER A 47 3.71 -1.52 -14.66
N GLU A 48 3.91 -2.68 -15.31
CA GLU A 48 4.55 -3.84 -14.68
C GLU A 48 6.01 -3.58 -14.28
N ALA A 49 6.73 -2.80 -15.09
CA ALA A 49 8.11 -2.42 -14.80
C ALA A 49 8.19 -1.46 -13.60
N ALA A 50 7.32 -0.46 -13.56
CA ALA A 50 7.20 0.49 -12.45
C ALA A 50 6.82 -0.24 -11.15
N GLU A 51 5.76 -1.04 -11.17
CA GLU A 51 5.28 -1.78 -10.00
C GLU A 51 6.37 -2.69 -9.39
N ARG A 52 7.21 -3.30 -10.23
CA ARG A 52 8.33 -4.14 -9.79
C ARG A 52 9.54 -3.35 -9.28
N ALA A 53 9.76 -2.16 -9.81
CA ALA A 53 10.83 -1.28 -9.37
C ALA A 53 10.54 -0.68 -7.99
N VAL A 54 9.25 -0.47 -7.68
CA VAL A 54 8.83 0.26 -6.49
C VAL A 54 8.95 -0.59 -5.23
N ARG A 55 9.58 -0.02 -4.19
CA ARG A 55 9.76 -0.63 -2.86
C ARG A 55 8.52 -0.46 -1.97
N LEU A 56 7.61 0.42 -2.37
CA LEU A 56 6.39 0.78 -1.64
C LEU A 56 5.44 -0.41 -1.42
N PRO A 57 5.15 -1.29 -2.40
CA PRO A 57 4.39 -2.51 -2.14
C PRO A 57 5.00 -3.34 -1.01
N LYS A 58 6.34 -3.51 -1.00
CA LYS A 58 7.05 -4.25 0.05
C LYS A 58 6.91 -3.55 1.41
N ALA A 59 7.13 -2.24 1.48
CA ALA A 59 7.01 -1.49 2.73
C ALA A 59 5.57 -1.48 3.30
N LEU A 60 4.56 -1.43 2.43
CA LEU A 60 3.15 -1.51 2.82
C LEU A 60 2.80 -2.94 3.27
N ASN A 61 3.33 -3.97 2.60
CA ASN A 61 3.15 -5.36 2.99
C ASN A 61 3.83 -5.69 4.33
N ASP A 62 5.04 -5.17 4.57
CA ASP A 62 5.76 -5.29 5.85
C ASP A 62 4.99 -4.63 7.00
N ARG A 63 4.23 -3.56 6.71
CA ARG A 63 3.31 -2.89 7.66
C ARG A 63 1.96 -3.62 7.81
N ARG A 64 1.79 -4.79 7.18
CA ARG A 64 0.56 -5.59 7.18
C ARG A 64 -0.66 -4.80 6.69
N VAL A 65 -0.46 -3.92 5.72
CA VAL A 65 -1.56 -3.20 5.07
C VAL A 65 -2.47 -4.21 4.37
N HIS A 66 -3.78 -4.03 4.51
CA HIS A 66 -4.76 -4.95 3.94
C HIS A 66 -4.55 -5.08 2.41
N PRO A 67 -4.53 -6.30 1.82
CA PRO A 67 -4.24 -6.49 0.39
C PRO A 67 -5.18 -5.72 -0.53
N GLY A 68 -6.46 -5.64 -0.15
CA GLY A 68 -7.45 -4.85 -0.87
C GLY A 68 -7.26 -3.33 -0.78
N LEU A 69 -6.28 -2.81 -0.03
CA LEU A 69 -5.85 -1.41 -0.06
C LEU A 69 -4.56 -1.25 -0.86
N LEU A 70 -3.70 -2.28 -0.89
CA LEU A 70 -2.48 -2.30 -1.71
C LEU A 70 -2.78 -2.08 -3.18
N LYS A 71 -3.88 -2.65 -3.69
CA LYS A 71 -4.30 -2.48 -5.08
C LYS A 71 -4.53 -1.00 -5.46
N PHE A 72 -5.33 -0.29 -4.66
CA PHE A 72 -5.66 1.11 -4.91
C PHE A 72 -4.48 2.05 -4.62
N CYS A 73 -3.71 1.75 -3.58
CA CYS A 73 -2.49 2.50 -3.27
C CYS A 73 -1.45 2.38 -4.39
N CYS A 74 -1.20 1.18 -4.91
CA CYS A 74 -0.09 0.98 -5.85
C CYS A 74 -0.34 1.68 -7.19
N GLU A 75 -1.53 1.57 -7.81
CA GLU A 75 -1.79 2.22 -9.10
C GLU A 75 -1.60 3.74 -9.06
N GLU A 76 -2.13 4.42 -8.04
CA GLU A 76 -2.07 5.89 -7.93
C GLU A 76 -0.73 6.39 -7.39
N LEU A 77 -0.08 5.64 -6.49
CA LEU A 77 1.26 5.98 -5.99
C LEU A 77 2.32 5.80 -7.08
N LEU A 78 2.12 4.88 -8.03
CA LEU A 78 2.98 4.73 -9.21
C LEU A 78 2.89 5.93 -10.16
N GLN A 79 1.83 6.73 -10.07
CA GLN A 79 1.65 7.95 -10.86
C GLN A 79 2.02 9.24 -10.09
N ASP A 80 2.67 9.13 -8.93
CA ASP A 80 2.95 10.26 -8.01
C ASP A 80 1.68 11.04 -7.59
N ASN A 81 0.51 10.43 -7.70
CA ASN A 81 -0.78 11.06 -7.39
C ASN A 81 -1.24 10.70 -5.96
N TYR A 82 -0.45 11.17 -4.98
CA TYR A 82 -0.65 10.85 -3.56
C TYR A 82 -2.05 11.24 -3.03
N PHE A 83 -2.64 12.32 -3.55
CA PHE A 83 -3.99 12.75 -3.16
C PHE A 83 -5.05 11.70 -3.55
N HIS A 84 -5.02 11.26 -4.81
CA HIS A 84 -5.94 10.21 -5.28
C HIS A 84 -5.72 8.89 -4.55
N ALA A 85 -4.46 8.51 -4.32
CA ALA A 85 -4.13 7.29 -3.58
C ALA A 85 -4.78 7.29 -2.18
N VAL A 86 -4.64 8.38 -1.42
CA VAL A 86 -5.24 8.51 -0.08
C VAL A 86 -6.77 8.53 -0.15
N PHE A 87 -7.34 9.26 -1.10
CA PHE A 87 -8.79 9.38 -1.25
C PHE A 87 -9.46 8.05 -1.58
N GLU A 88 -8.96 7.33 -2.59
CA GLU A 88 -9.49 6.02 -2.99
C GLU A 88 -9.26 4.95 -1.92
N THR A 89 -8.13 5.02 -1.20
CA THR A 89 -7.90 4.16 -0.04
C THR A 89 -8.95 4.39 1.04
N THR A 90 -9.27 5.66 1.33
CA THR A 90 -10.26 6.02 2.35
C THR A 90 -11.65 5.55 1.96
N LYS A 91 -12.05 5.71 0.69
CA LYS A 91 -13.31 5.16 0.17
C LYS A 91 -13.38 3.64 0.32
N SER A 92 -12.32 2.93 -0.09
CA SER A 92 -12.28 1.47 0.01
C SER A 92 -12.37 0.96 1.45
N VAL A 93 -11.86 1.73 2.43
CA VAL A 93 -12.05 1.43 3.86
C VAL A 93 -13.52 1.57 4.25
N ALA A 94 -14.17 2.67 3.88
CA ALA A 94 -15.59 2.89 4.16
C ALA A 94 -16.47 1.79 3.56
N ASP A 95 -16.23 1.42 2.30
CA ASP A 95 -16.99 0.35 1.62
C ASP A 95 -16.84 -0.99 2.35
N LYS A 96 -15.61 -1.35 2.77
CA LYS A 96 -15.40 -2.58 3.56
C LYS A 96 -16.08 -2.57 4.92
N VAL A 97 -16.19 -1.39 5.55
CA VAL A 97 -16.95 -1.26 6.79
C VAL A 97 -18.42 -1.53 6.52
N ARG A 98 -19.00 -0.92 5.48
CA ARG A 98 -20.40 -1.16 5.07
C ARG A 98 -20.66 -2.62 4.74
N ASP A 99 -19.79 -3.25 3.96
CA ASP A 99 -19.92 -4.66 3.59
C ASP A 99 -19.95 -5.58 4.81
N LYS A 100 -19.21 -5.22 5.87
CA LYS A 100 -19.12 -6.01 7.10
C LYS A 100 -20.25 -5.74 8.09
N THR A 101 -20.78 -4.52 8.12
CA THR A 101 -21.78 -4.10 9.12
C THR A 101 -23.21 -4.01 8.56
N GLY A 102 -23.36 -3.97 7.24
CA GLY A 102 -24.63 -3.70 6.56
C GLY A 102 -25.11 -2.25 6.68
N LEU A 103 -24.28 -1.34 7.21
CA LEU A 103 -24.64 0.07 7.39
C LEU A 103 -24.62 0.83 6.07
N GLY A 104 -25.62 1.69 5.85
CA GLY A 104 -25.70 2.59 4.69
C GLY A 104 -25.17 4.00 4.94
N THR A 105 -24.65 4.27 6.13
CA THR A 105 -24.15 5.60 6.55
C THR A 105 -22.77 5.91 5.97
N ASP A 106 -22.30 7.15 6.14
CA ASP A 106 -20.99 7.60 5.62
C ASP A 106 -20.24 8.46 6.65
N GLY A 107 -18.97 8.74 6.38
CA GLY A 107 -18.12 9.62 7.18
C GLY A 107 -17.99 9.15 8.63
N ALA A 108 -18.06 10.11 9.56
CA ALA A 108 -17.92 9.82 10.99
C ALA A 108 -19.04 8.93 11.53
N GLU A 109 -20.26 9.08 11.01
CA GLU A 109 -21.43 8.32 11.47
C GLU A 109 -21.26 6.82 11.20
N LEU A 110 -20.70 6.45 10.05
CA LEU A 110 -20.39 5.06 9.71
C LEU A 110 -19.44 4.43 10.73
N VAL A 111 -18.40 5.17 11.13
CA VAL A 111 -17.38 4.70 12.09
C VAL A 111 -17.95 4.57 13.49
N GLU A 112 -18.74 5.54 13.92
CA GLU A 112 -19.41 5.56 15.23
C GLU A 112 -20.35 4.35 15.37
N GLN A 113 -21.25 4.16 14.39
CA GLN A 113 -22.22 3.06 14.40
C GLN A 113 -21.55 1.70 14.28
N ALA A 114 -20.55 1.55 13.41
CA ALA A 114 -19.79 0.30 13.28
C ALA A 114 -19.08 -0.08 14.59
N SER A 115 -18.49 0.90 15.28
CA SER A 115 -17.82 0.70 16.57
C SER A 115 -18.82 0.34 17.67
N GLY A 116 -19.98 0.99 17.69
CA GLY A 116 -21.09 0.66 18.60
C GLY A 116 -21.58 -0.78 18.43
N LEU A 117 -21.77 -1.24 17.18
CA LEU A 117 -22.16 -2.63 16.87
C LEU A 117 -21.13 -3.64 17.37
N LEU A 118 -19.83 -3.36 17.19
CA LEU A 118 -18.75 -4.21 17.68
C LEU A 118 -18.77 -4.35 19.21
N ILE A 119 -18.99 -3.25 19.93
CA ILE A 119 -19.11 -3.27 21.40
C ILE A 119 -20.34 -4.08 21.83
N TRP A 120 -21.48 -3.87 21.17
CA TRP A 120 -22.73 -4.59 21.41
C TRP A 120 -22.56 -6.12 21.29
N HIS A 121 -21.91 -6.58 20.22
CA HIS A 121 -21.63 -8.00 20.02
C HIS A 121 -20.65 -8.57 21.05
N ARG A 122 -19.71 -7.76 21.54
CA ARG A 122 -18.71 -8.19 22.51
C ARG A 122 -19.25 -8.29 23.93
N GLU A 123 -20.25 -7.48 24.27
CA GLU A 123 -20.88 -7.44 25.60
C GLU A 123 -22.13 -8.33 25.72
N GLY A 124 -22.49 -9.03 24.64
CA GLY A 124 -23.62 -9.96 24.62
C GLY A 124 -24.99 -9.27 24.65
N GLY A 125 -25.06 -8.04 24.14
CA GLY A 125 -26.31 -7.29 24.02
C GLY A 125 -26.95 -6.82 25.32
N ARG A 126 -26.13 -6.53 26.34
CA ARG A 126 -26.62 -5.79 27.51
C ARG A 126 -26.65 -4.30 27.20
N VAL A 127 -27.86 -3.76 27.06
CA VAL A 127 -28.11 -2.32 27.16
C VAL A 127 -27.61 -1.89 28.54
N VAL A 128 -26.53 -1.11 28.59
CA VAL A 128 -26.19 -0.36 29.81
C VAL A 128 -27.20 0.78 29.88
N GLU A 129 -28.36 0.49 30.47
CA GLU A 129 -29.41 1.47 30.74
C GLU A 129 -28.88 2.41 31.82
N ASN A 130 -28.36 3.56 31.37
CA ASN A 130 -27.79 4.57 32.24
C ASN A 130 -28.93 5.25 33.00
N ARG A 131 -28.94 5.08 34.33
CA ARG A 131 -29.76 5.86 35.27
C ARG A 131 -29.25 7.29 35.40
#